data_AF-A0A9P6IPP8-F1
#
_entry.id   AF-A0A9P6IPP8-F1
#
_cell.length_a   1.000
_cell.length_b   1.000
_cell.length_c   1.000
_cell.angle_alpha   90.00
_cell.angle_beta   90.00
_cell.angle_gamma   90.00
#
_symmetry.space_group_name_H-M   'P 1'
#
loop_
_entity.id
_entity.type
_entity.pdbx_description
1 polymer ?
#
loop_
_entity_poly.entity_id
_entity_poly.type
_entity_poly.pdbx_seq_one_letter_code
_entity_poly.pdbx_strand_id
1 'polypeptide(L)'
;MSASPKTLINKYAEAAKESPIYYNMAPWELVELESCRSKTMSFKVVEQKFLERLHAKIGGIPRYVLKSPATKIRRIGANVPYEKAVVEDRAEIEAYRRVKEAIEFVKDPSILVNCIANKKETLQFSGRILHRWPNPDHESYHLKWGSPHIQNEIINCLKSQAWGRVLEDLVQGGQEISKGPLFEIYVHHIFRKGGLSFEVKELENGR
;
A
#
# COMPACT_ATOMS: atom_id res chain seq x y z
N MET A 1 31.12 6.70 50.23
CA MET A 1 30.41 7.89 49.71
C MET A 1 29.50 7.44 48.59
N SER A 2 28.19 7.43 48.81
CA SER A 2 27.18 6.99 47.83
C SER A 2 26.56 8.25 47.20
N ALA A 3 26.72 8.40 45.89
CA ALA A 3 26.06 9.47 45.14
C ALA A 3 24.61 9.07 44.87
N SER A 4 23.67 9.86 45.40
CA SER A 4 22.23 9.67 45.21
C SER A 4 21.84 9.84 43.73
N PRO A 5 20.95 9.00 43.17
CA PRO A 5 20.51 9.06 41.76
C PRO A 5 19.84 10.38 41.33
N LYS A 6 19.53 11.26 42.28
CA LYS A 6 18.77 12.50 42.01
C LYS A 6 19.56 13.56 41.24
N THR A 7 20.88 13.46 41.14
CA THR A 7 21.71 14.45 40.42
C THR A 7 21.83 14.20 38.92
N LEU A 8 21.42 13.02 38.43
CA LEU A 8 21.49 12.67 37.00
C LEU A 8 20.22 13.04 36.22
N ILE A 9 19.08 13.23 36.88
CA ILE A 9 17.79 13.46 36.23
C ILE A 9 17.74 14.82 35.52
N ASN A 10 18.43 15.84 36.06
CA ASN A 10 18.40 17.18 35.47
C ASN A 10 19.29 17.37 34.24
N LYS A 11 20.25 16.46 33.95
CA LYS A 11 21.11 16.60 32.76
C LYS A 11 20.47 16.08 31.47
N TYR A 12 19.39 15.31 31.56
CA TYR A 12 18.68 14.75 30.39
C TYR A 12 17.44 15.54 29.99
N ALA A 13 16.99 16.50 30.83
CA ALA A 13 15.82 17.33 30.51
C ALA A 13 16.12 18.38 29.43
N GLU A 14 17.39 18.76 29.24
CA GLU A 14 17.84 19.79 28.31
C GLU A 14 18.44 19.27 27.00
N ALA A 15 18.42 17.95 26.77
CA ALA A 15 18.50 17.47 25.39
C ALA A 15 17.14 17.78 24.77
N ALA A 16 17.00 19.00 24.22
CA ALA A 16 15.86 19.40 23.42
C ALA A 16 15.47 18.21 22.54
N LYS A 17 14.28 17.65 22.77
CA LYS A 17 13.72 16.63 21.90
C LYS A 17 13.48 17.31 20.56
N GLU A 18 14.51 17.34 19.72
CA GLU A 18 14.35 17.56 18.30
C GLU A 18 13.19 16.68 17.85
N SER A 19 12.22 17.27 17.14
CA SER A 19 11.10 16.52 16.60
C SER A 19 11.65 15.27 15.91
N PRO A 20 11.15 14.07 16.22
CA PRO A 20 11.67 12.85 15.64
C PRO A 20 11.69 12.98 14.12
N ILE A 21 12.87 12.84 13.52
CA ILE A 21 13.03 12.85 12.06
C ILE A 21 12.34 11.59 11.54
N TYR A 22 11.33 11.77 10.68
CA TYR A 22 10.59 10.67 10.07
C TYR A 22 11.01 10.53 8.61
N TYR A 23 11.58 9.37 8.26
CA TYR A 23 11.89 9.03 6.87
C TYR A 23 10.84 8.07 6.30
N ASN A 24 10.31 8.42 5.12
CA ASN A 24 9.42 7.54 4.37
C ASN A 24 10.26 6.54 3.56
N MET A 25 9.83 5.27 3.59
CA MET A 25 10.46 4.18 2.84
C MET A 25 9.50 3.68 1.78
N ALA A 26 9.99 3.55 0.54
CA ALA A 26 9.22 2.92 -0.52
C ALA A 26 8.96 1.44 -0.18
N PRO A 27 7.86 0.85 -0.69
CA PRO A 27 7.75 -0.60 -0.80
C PRO A 27 8.96 -1.17 -1.55
N TRP A 28 9.32 -2.40 -1.23
CA TRP A 28 10.49 -3.04 -1.83
C TRP A 28 10.21 -3.43 -3.27
N GLU A 29 11.20 -3.24 -4.12
CA GLU A 29 11.19 -3.77 -5.47
C GLU A 29 11.31 -5.30 -5.46
N LEU A 30 10.88 -5.94 -6.55
CA LEU A 30 10.96 -7.39 -6.69
C LEU A 30 12.38 -7.91 -6.49
N VAL A 31 13.39 -7.21 -7.03
CA VAL A 31 14.81 -7.58 -6.88
C VAL A 31 15.28 -7.57 -5.42
N GLU A 32 14.80 -6.61 -4.62
CA GLU A 32 15.12 -6.53 -3.20
C GLU A 32 14.48 -7.68 -2.43
N LEU A 33 13.23 -8.02 -2.77
CA LEU A 33 12.51 -9.15 -2.20
C LEU A 33 13.17 -10.49 -2.55
N GLU A 34 13.61 -10.67 -3.80
CA GLU A 34 14.34 -11.86 -4.25
C GLU A 34 15.69 -12.00 -3.55
N SER A 35 16.43 -10.89 -3.42
CA SER A 35 17.69 -10.83 -2.67
C SER A 35 17.48 -11.23 -1.20
N CYS A 36 16.43 -10.72 -0.55
CA CYS A 36 16.08 -11.09 0.82
C CYS A 36 15.65 -12.56 0.95
N ARG A 37 14.83 -13.05 0.01
CA ARG A 37 14.37 -14.44 -0.06
C ARG A 37 15.54 -15.42 -0.15
N SER A 38 16.53 -15.12 -1.00
CA SER A 38 17.69 -16.00 -1.22
C SER A 38 18.65 -16.05 -0.03
N LYS A 39 18.85 -14.91 0.66
CA LYS A 39 19.78 -14.78 1.80
C LYS A 39 19.18 -15.25 3.13
N THR A 40 17.86 -15.26 3.25
CA THR A 40 17.18 -15.61 4.51
C THR A 40 16.62 -17.03 4.45
N MET A 41 17.18 -17.95 5.26
CA MET A 41 16.75 -19.36 5.26
C MET A 41 15.25 -19.54 5.51
N SER A 42 14.66 -18.72 6.37
CA SER A 42 13.23 -18.76 6.66
C SER A 42 12.34 -18.28 5.50
N PHE A 43 12.89 -17.67 4.45
CA PHE A 43 12.11 -17.25 3.27
C PHE A 43 12.32 -18.14 2.06
N LYS A 44 13.31 -19.04 2.06
CA LYS A 44 13.53 -20.00 0.96
C LYS A 44 12.35 -20.92 0.67
N VAL A 45 11.48 -21.14 1.67
CA VAL A 45 10.24 -21.91 1.52
C VAL A 45 9.22 -21.21 0.61
N VAL A 46 9.34 -19.89 0.42
CA VAL A 46 8.59 -19.16 -0.59
C VAL A 46 9.37 -19.27 -1.88
N GLU A 47 8.79 -19.94 -2.87
CA GLU A 47 9.43 -20.06 -4.17
C GLU A 47 9.40 -18.76 -4.95
N GLN A 48 10.35 -18.60 -5.87
CA GLN A 48 10.51 -17.38 -6.65
C GLN A 48 9.25 -17.05 -7.48
N LYS A 49 8.72 -18.01 -8.25
CA LYS A 49 7.48 -17.83 -9.02
C LYS A 49 6.29 -17.46 -8.12
N PHE A 50 6.25 -17.99 -6.90
CA PHE A 50 5.20 -17.63 -5.95
C PHE A 50 5.36 -16.20 -5.42
N LEU A 51 6.59 -15.79 -5.10
CA LEU A 51 6.92 -14.41 -4.71
C LEU A 51 6.53 -13.42 -5.82
N GLU A 52 6.89 -13.69 -7.07
CA GLU A 52 6.57 -12.85 -8.23
C GLU A 52 5.06 -12.65 -8.38
N ARG A 53 4.26 -13.73 -8.26
CA ARG A 53 2.79 -13.64 -8.26
C ARG A 53 2.26 -12.78 -7.13
N LEU A 54 2.75 -12.99 -5.90
CA LEU A 54 2.33 -12.20 -4.75
C LEU A 54 2.73 -10.72 -4.89
N HIS A 55 3.91 -10.44 -5.43
CA HIS A 55 4.37 -9.09 -5.71
C HIS A 55 3.49 -8.39 -6.74
N ALA A 56 3.18 -9.05 -7.87
CA ALA A 56 2.28 -8.50 -8.88
C ALA A 56 0.87 -8.23 -8.32
N LYS A 57 0.41 -9.08 -7.40
CA LYS A 57 -0.94 -8.99 -6.80
C LYS A 57 -1.03 -7.96 -5.68
N ILE A 58 -0.02 -7.86 -4.81
CA ILE A 58 -0.08 -7.13 -3.53
C ILE A 58 0.88 -5.93 -3.50
N GLY A 59 1.97 -5.99 -4.25
CA GLY A 59 3.06 -5.03 -4.23
C GLY A 59 4.22 -5.41 -3.31
N GLY A 60 5.09 -4.44 -3.09
CA GLY A 60 6.40 -4.58 -2.47
C GLY A 60 6.48 -4.74 -0.95
N ILE A 61 5.43 -5.18 -0.26
CA ILE A 61 5.44 -5.21 1.22
C ILE A 61 5.97 -6.56 1.72
N PRO A 62 7.21 -6.64 2.29
CA PRO A 62 7.84 -7.93 2.62
C PRO A 62 7.03 -8.77 3.61
N ARG A 63 6.26 -8.11 4.47
CA ARG A 63 5.36 -8.78 5.41
C ARG A 63 4.31 -9.64 4.68
N TYR A 64 3.77 -9.14 3.58
CA TYR A 64 2.70 -9.80 2.83
C TYR A 64 3.25 -10.82 1.83
N VAL A 65 4.36 -10.52 1.18
CA VAL A 65 4.87 -11.38 0.09
C VAL A 65 5.95 -12.38 0.53
N LEU A 66 6.55 -12.21 1.72
CA LEU A 66 7.53 -13.16 2.29
C LEU A 66 7.09 -13.72 3.64
N LYS A 67 6.93 -12.85 4.66
CA LYS A 67 6.75 -13.32 6.04
C LYS A 67 5.45 -14.11 6.24
N SER A 68 4.33 -13.56 5.78
CA SER A 68 3.02 -14.21 5.90
C SER A 68 2.98 -15.56 5.16
N PRO A 69 3.29 -15.64 3.85
CA PRO A 69 3.25 -16.91 3.11
C PRO A 69 4.25 -17.92 3.67
N ALA A 70 5.49 -17.52 3.99
CA ALA A 70 6.47 -18.43 4.59
C ALA A 70 5.97 -19.06 5.89
N THR A 71 5.29 -18.27 6.73
CA THR A 71 4.71 -18.75 7.98
C THR A 71 3.57 -19.73 7.72
N LYS A 72 2.69 -19.43 6.75
CA LYS A 72 1.57 -20.29 6.39
C LYS A 72 2.03 -21.61 5.77
N ILE A 73 2.97 -21.58 4.83
CA ILE A 73 3.53 -22.78 4.19
C ILE A 73 4.15 -23.72 5.22
N ARG A 74 5.00 -23.20 6.13
CA ARG A 74 5.59 -24.01 7.21
C ARG A 74 4.54 -24.66 8.10
N ARG A 75 3.52 -23.91 8.50
CA ARG A 75 2.43 -24.43 9.34
C ARG A 75 1.64 -25.53 8.64
N ILE A 76 1.42 -25.41 7.33
CA ILE A 76 0.70 -26.44 6.57
C ILE A 76 1.56 -27.69 6.43
N GLY A 77 2.82 -27.53 5.99
CA GLY A 77 3.75 -28.65 5.78
C GLY A 77 4.12 -29.42 7.06
N ALA A 78 3.96 -28.80 8.24
CA ALA A 78 4.15 -29.48 9.53
C ALA A 78 2.96 -30.38 9.93
N ASN A 79 1.76 -30.15 9.38
CA ASN A 79 0.53 -30.79 9.85
C ASN A 79 0.01 -31.88 8.90
N VAL A 80 0.14 -31.73 7.58
CA VAL A 80 -0.36 -32.69 6.58
C VAL A 80 0.42 -32.54 5.26
N PRO A 81 0.78 -33.63 4.56
CA PRO A 81 1.32 -33.56 3.21
C PRO A 81 0.20 -33.21 2.21
N TYR A 82 0.03 -31.91 1.95
CA TYR A 82 -0.79 -31.44 0.84
C TYR A 82 0.04 -31.28 -0.43
N GLU A 83 -0.61 -31.38 -1.58
CA GLU A 83 -0.02 -30.94 -2.84
C GLU A 83 0.42 -29.49 -2.76
N LYS A 84 1.60 -29.20 -3.31
CA LYS A 84 2.22 -27.87 -3.24
C LYS A 84 1.31 -26.76 -3.74
N ALA A 85 0.55 -26.98 -4.81
CA ALA A 85 -0.39 -26.00 -5.35
C ALA A 85 -1.46 -25.60 -4.32
N VAL A 86 -1.98 -26.57 -3.55
CA VAL A 86 -2.97 -26.32 -2.49
C VAL A 86 -2.35 -25.53 -1.33
N VAL A 87 -1.09 -25.80 -1.02
CA VAL A 87 -0.37 -25.05 0.03
C VAL A 87 -0.14 -23.59 -0.39
N GLU A 88 0.29 -23.37 -1.63
CA GLU A 88 0.48 -22.02 -2.17
C GLU A 88 -0.83 -21.25 -2.25
N ASP A 89 -1.93 -21.86 -2.71
CA ASP A 89 -3.25 -21.21 -2.76
C ASP A 89 -3.70 -20.73 -1.37
N ARG A 90 -3.59 -21.60 -0.35
CA ARG A 90 -3.91 -21.23 1.03
C ARG A 90 -2.99 -20.16 1.60
N ALA A 91 -1.71 -20.16 1.20
CA ALA A 91 -0.75 -19.13 1.58
C ALA A 91 -1.04 -17.79 0.90
N GLU A 92 -1.48 -17.82 -0.35
CA GLU A 92 -1.89 -16.65 -1.12
C GLU A 92 -3.14 -16.00 -0.52
N ILE A 93 -4.16 -16.81 -0.20
CA ILE A 93 -5.38 -16.34 0.48
C ILE A 93 -5.02 -15.61 1.78
N GLU A 94 -4.14 -16.18 2.60
CA GLU A 94 -3.73 -15.55 3.86
C GLU A 94 -2.91 -14.26 3.63
N ALA A 95 -1.99 -14.27 2.66
CA ALA A 95 -1.20 -13.09 2.30
C ALA A 95 -2.10 -11.94 1.82
N TYR A 96 -3.13 -12.25 1.04
CA TYR A 96 -4.05 -11.27 0.46
C TYR A 96 -5.20 -10.87 1.38
N ARG A 97 -5.49 -11.64 2.44
CA ARG A 97 -6.64 -11.45 3.34
C ARG A 97 -6.82 -10.00 3.78
N ARG A 98 -5.76 -9.37 4.27
CA ARG A 98 -5.82 -8.00 4.80
C ARG A 98 -6.09 -6.95 3.72
N VAL A 99 -5.60 -7.18 2.50
CA VAL A 99 -5.85 -6.32 1.34
C VAL A 99 -7.29 -6.47 0.88
N LYS A 100 -7.78 -7.72 0.79
CA LYS A 100 -9.18 -8.01 0.47
C LYS A 100 -10.14 -7.33 1.44
N GLU A 101 -9.88 -7.40 2.74
CA GLU A 101 -10.66 -6.67 3.76
C GLU A 101 -10.70 -5.16 3.51
N ALA A 102 -9.57 -4.56 3.12
CA ALA A 102 -9.52 -3.13 2.83
C ALA A 102 -10.29 -2.78 1.55
N ILE A 103 -10.18 -3.60 0.50
CA ILE A 103 -10.96 -3.44 -0.73
C ILE A 103 -12.46 -3.50 -0.45
N GLU A 104 -12.90 -4.49 0.34
CA GLU A 104 -14.30 -4.62 0.77
C GLU A 104 -14.78 -3.40 1.57
N PHE A 105 -13.92 -2.86 2.43
CA PHE A 105 -14.24 -1.68 3.24
C PHE A 105 -14.40 -0.40 2.40
N VAL A 106 -13.60 -0.23 1.34
CA VAL A 106 -13.62 0.97 0.49
C VAL A 106 -14.62 0.89 -0.68
N LYS A 107 -15.53 -0.09 -0.66
CA LYS A 107 -16.65 -0.15 -1.63
C LYS A 107 -17.56 1.07 -1.57
N ASP A 108 -17.64 1.72 -0.40
CA ASP A 108 -18.26 3.03 -0.28
C ASP A 108 -17.29 4.11 -0.80
N PRO A 109 -17.68 4.89 -1.81
CA PRO A 109 -16.84 5.92 -2.41
C PRO A 109 -16.37 6.99 -1.43
N SER A 110 -17.22 7.33 -0.46
CA SER A 110 -16.89 8.31 0.60
C SER A 110 -15.81 7.75 1.52
N ILE A 111 -15.83 6.45 1.77
CA ILE A 111 -14.79 5.76 2.53
C ILE A 111 -13.50 5.69 1.72
N LEU A 112 -13.58 5.42 0.40
CA LEU A 112 -12.42 5.44 -0.48
C LEU A 112 -11.73 6.81 -0.49
N VAL A 113 -12.49 7.89 -0.68
CA VAL A 113 -11.98 9.27 -0.61
C VAL A 113 -11.31 9.52 0.74
N ASN A 114 -11.95 9.11 1.84
CA ASN A 114 -11.35 9.24 3.18
C ASN A 114 -10.08 8.39 3.35
N CYS A 115 -9.98 7.24 2.71
CA CYS A 115 -8.77 6.41 2.70
C CYS A 115 -7.64 7.08 1.91
N ILE A 116 -7.95 7.65 0.74
CA ILE A 116 -6.96 8.32 -0.11
C ILE A 116 -6.51 9.64 0.54
N ALA A 117 -7.41 10.38 1.17
CA ALA A 117 -7.09 11.54 2.00
C ALA A 117 -6.35 11.17 3.30
N ASN A 118 -6.02 9.88 3.51
CA ASN A 118 -5.21 9.37 4.60
C ASN A 118 -5.69 9.83 5.99
N LYS A 119 -7.01 9.93 6.18
CA LYS A 119 -7.61 10.35 7.45
C LYS A 119 -7.29 9.33 8.55
N LYS A 120 -7.11 9.81 9.78
CA LYS A 120 -6.66 8.98 10.93
C LYS A 120 -7.53 7.74 11.14
N GLU A 121 -8.83 7.86 10.92
CA GLU A 121 -9.83 6.78 11.09
C GLU A 121 -9.70 5.67 10.04
N THR A 122 -9.17 5.97 8.85
CA THR A 122 -9.07 5.02 7.73
C THR A 122 -7.67 4.44 7.56
N LEU A 123 -6.68 4.90 8.34
CA LEU A 123 -5.27 4.48 8.26
C LEU A 123 -5.06 2.97 8.28
N GLN A 124 -5.88 2.24 9.05
CA GLN A 124 -5.75 0.78 9.16
C GLN A 124 -6.08 0.04 7.86
N PHE A 125 -6.76 0.69 6.91
CA PHE A 125 -7.13 0.16 5.60
C PHE A 125 -6.35 0.85 4.48
N SER A 126 -6.14 2.17 4.54
CA SER A 126 -5.45 2.94 3.49
C SER A 126 -4.06 2.37 3.20
N GLY A 127 -3.26 2.10 4.23
CA GLY A 127 -1.92 1.52 4.10
C GLY A 127 -1.86 0.09 3.56
N ARG A 128 -3.01 -0.54 3.29
CA ARG A 128 -3.10 -1.88 2.68
C ARG A 128 -3.39 -1.83 1.18
N ILE A 129 -3.89 -0.69 0.68
CA ILE A 129 -4.28 -0.49 -0.72
C ILE A 129 -3.49 0.64 -1.39
N LEU A 130 -2.96 1.58 -0.60
CA LEU A 130 -2.11 2.69 -1.01
C LEU A 130 -0.81 2.63 -0.23
N HIS A 131 0.30 2.80 -0.93
CA HIS A 131 1.63 2.86 -0.34
C HIS A 131 2.21 4.25 -0.49
N ARG A 132 2.98 4.66 0.52
CA ARG A 132 3.74 5.90 0.48
C ARG A 132 4.99 5.69 -0.34
N TRP A 133 5.19 6.53 -1.34
CA TRP A 133 6.41 6.60 -2.12
C TRP A 133 7.13 7.88 -1.73
N PRO A 134 8.35 7.78 -1.17
CA PRO A 134 9.10 8.95 -0.77
C PRO A 134 9.41 9.83 -1.98
N ASN A 135 9.38 11.13 -1.76
CA ASN A 135 10.02 12.08 -2.66
C ASN A 135 11.55 12.04 -2.44
N PRO A 136 12.37 12.68 -3.30
CA PRO A 136 13.83 12.63 -3.16
C PRO A 136 14.36 13.11 -1.80
N ASP A 137 13.60 13.94 -1.08
CA ASP A 137 13.91 14.41 0.27
C ASP A 137 13.70 13.35 1.36
N HIS A 138 12.98 12.26 1.06
CA HIS A 138 12.48 11.24 1.99
C HIS A 138 11.60 11.74 3.16
N GLU A 139 11.50 13.05 3.36
CA GLU A 139 10.65 13.72 4.35
C GLU A 139 9.20 13.78 3.88
N SER A 140 8.99 14.01 2.58
CA SER A 140 7.68 14.06 1.96
C SER A 140 7.42 12.80 1.12
N TYR A 141 6.14 12.58 0.75
CA TYR A 141 5.74 11.42 -0.02
C TYR A 141 4.53 11.71 -0.90
N HIS A 142 4.34 10.87 -1.91
CA HIS A 142 3.10 10.76 -2.66
C HIS A 142 2.51 9.35 -2.49
N LEU A 143 1.23 9.21 -2.75
CA LEU A 143 0.54 7.92 -2.65
C LEU A 143 0.49 7.24 -4.02
N LYS A 144 0.75 5.93 -4.05
CA LYS A 144 0.49 5.06 -5.20
C LYS A 144 -0.32 3.84 -4.76
N TRP A 145 -1.07 3.26 -5.68
CA TRP A 145 -1.72 1.96 -5.46
C TRP A 145 -0.68 0.90 -5.09
N GLY A 146 -1.06 -0.01 -4.20
CA GLY A 146 -0.15 -1.08 -3.77
C GLY A 146 0.28 -1.98 -4.94
N SER A 147 -0.63 -2.20 -5.88
CA SER A 147 -0.38 -2.86 -7.16
C SER A 147 -1.44 -2.44 -8.19
N PRO A 148 -1.17 -2.63 -9.49
CA PRO A 148 -2.20 -2.48 -10.52
C PRO A 148 -3.40 -3.42 -10.30
N HIS A 149 -3.17 -4.60 -9.71
CA HIS A 149 -4.26 -5.52 -9.36
C HIS A 149 -5.21 -4.91 -8.34
N ILE A 150 -4.68 -4.33 -7.25
CA ILE A 150 -5.50 -3.69 -6.20
C ILE A 150 -6.33 -2.54 -6.79
N GLN A 151 -5.71 -1.70 -7.62
CA GLN A 151 -6.42 -0.60 -8.28
C GLN A 151 -7.60 -1.11 -9.12
N ASN A 152 -7.37 -2.16 -9.91
CA ASN A 152 -8.41 -2.76 -10.74
C ASN A 152 -9.55 -3.36 -9.91
N GLU A 153 -9.24 -4.05 -8.81
CA GLU A 153 -10.25 -4.60 -7.90
C GLU A 153 -11.13 -3.49 -7.31
N ILE A 154 -10.53 -2.36 -6.92
CA ILE A 154 -11.27 -1.21 -6.39
C ILE A 154 -12.18 -0.61 -7.48
N ILE A 155 -11.66 -0.36 -8.68
CA ILE A 155 -12.46 0.16 -9.81
C ILE A 155 -13.66 -0.74 -10.09
N ASN A 156 -13.46 -2.06 -10.09
CA ASN A 156 -14.52 -3.04 -10.35
C ASN A 156 -15.57 -3.09 -9.24
N CYS A 157 -15.20 -2.76 -8.00
CA CYS A 157 -16.10 -2.79 -6.86
C CYS A 157 -16.89 -1.48 -6.64
N LEU A 158 -16.47 -0.37 -7.24
CA LEU A 158 -17.13 0.93 -7.09
C LEU A 158 -18.46 0.97 -7.85
N LYS A 159 -19.54 1.36 -7.13
CA LYS A 159 -20.88 1.51 -7.71
C LYS A 159 -20.93 2.67 -8.70
N SER A 160 -21.85 2.66 -9.67
CA SER A 160 -22.01 3.76 -10.66
C SER A 160 -22.21 5.14 -10.03
N GLN A 161 -22.92 5.20 -8.91
CA GLN A 161 -23.19 6.42 -8.13
C GLN A 161 -21.92 7.02 -7.48
N ALA A 162 -20.83 6.26 -7.43
CA ALA A 162 -19.56 6.64 -6.84
C ALA A 162 -18.82 7.72 -7.61
N TRP A 163 -18.91 7.66 -8.93
CA TRP A 163 -18.02 8.40 -9.81
C TRP A 163 -18.34 9.90 -9.84
N GLY A 164 -19.58 10.28 -9.50
CA GLY A 164 -19.96 11.68 -9.26
C GLY A 164 -19.20 12.29 -8.09
N ARG A 165 -19.13 11.59 -6.95
CA ARG A 165 -18.38 12.06 -5.77
C ARG A 165 -16.89 12.12 -6.01
N VAL A 166 -16.33 11.09 -6.68
CA VAL A 166 -14.91 11.09 -7.06
C VAL A 166 -14.57 12.31 -7.93
N LEU A 167 -15.45 12.65 -8.90
CA LEU A 167 -15.28 13.85 -9.72
C LEU A 167 -15.41 15.13 -8.91
N GLU A 168 -16.42 15.23 -8.04
CA GLU A 168 -16.61 16.38 -7.14
C GLU A 168 -15.36 16.64 -6.29
N ASP A 169 -14.78 15.60 -5.67
CA ASP A 169 -13.58 15.73 -4.85
C ASP A 169 -12.32 16.12 -5.66
N LEU A 170 -12.23 15.65 -6.91
CA LEU A 170 -11.18 16.05 -7.84
C LEU A 170 -11.27 17.53 -8.22
N VAL A 171 -12.49 18.06 -8.39
CA VAL A 171 -12.74 19.44 -8.83
C VAL A 171 -12.76 20.43 -7.66
N GLN A 172 -13.41 20.10 -6.55
CA GLN A 172 -13.74 21.03 -5.46
C GLN A 172 -12.75 21.05 -4.29
N GLY A 173 -11.68 20.24 -4.31
CA GLY A 173 -10.55 20.43 -3.41
C GLY A 173 -10.40 19.38 -2.30
N GLY A 174 -10.19 18.12 -2.69
CA GLY A 174 -9.53 17.15 -1.83
C GLY A 174 -8.06 17.53 -1.51
N GLN A 175 -7.44 16.82 -0.56
CA GLN A 175 -6.02 17.02 -0.25
C GLN A 175 -5.15 16.76 -1.49
N GLU A 176 -4.10 17.55 -1.71
CA GLU A 176 -3.25 17.44 -2.90
C GLU A 176 -2.71 16.01 -3.10
N ILE A 177 -2.32 15.38 -2.00
CA ILE A 177 -1.80 14.00 -1.99
C ILE A 177 -2.82 12.95 -2.47
N SER A 178 -4.12 13.27 -2.41
CA SER A 178 -5.20 12.39 -2.85
C SER A 178 -5.56 12.53 -4.33
N LYS A 179 -5.17 13.63 -4.99
CA LYS A 179 -5.59 13.91 -6.36
C LYS A 179 -5.05 12.88 -7.35
N GLY A 180 -3.79 12.46 -7.22
CA GLY A 180 -3.18 11.47 -8.11
C GLY A 180 -3.96 10.15 -8.15
N PRO A 181 -4.11 9.43 -7.02
CA PRO A 181 -4.87 8.19 -6.98
C PRO A 181 -6.34 8.33 -7.42
N LEU A 182 -7.02 9.42 -7.02
CA LEU A 182 -8.40 9.71 -7.44
C LEU A 182 -8.51 9.93 -8.95
N PHE A 183 -7.57 10.67 -9.53
CA PHE A 183 -7.53 10.94 -10.96
C PHE A 183 -7.33 9.64 -11.75
N GLU A 184 -6.39 8.80 -11.34
CA GLU A 184 -6.12 7.53 -12.01
C GLU A 184 -7.37 6.64 -12.05
N ILE A 185 -8.07 6.44 -10.93
CA ILE A 185 -9.28 5.61 -10.92
C ILE A 185 -10.41 6.20 -11.76
N TYR A 186 -10.55 7.53 -11.76
CA TYR A 186 -11.59 8.22 -12.51
C TYR A 186 -11.34 8.10 -14.02
N VAL A 187 -10.11 8.33 -14.47
CA VAL A 187 -9.72 8.18 -15.86
C VAL A 187 -9.89 6.74 -16.35
N HIS A 188 -9.47 5.76 -15.55
CA HIS A 188 -9.70 4.35 -15.88
C HIS A 188 -11.20 4.01 -16.00
N HIS A 189 -12.05 4.53 -15.11
CA HIS A 189 -13.49 4.35 -15.21
C HIS A 189 -14.05 4.93 -16.51
N ILE A 190 -13.67 6.16 -16.84
CA ILE A 190 -14.11 6.87 -18.04
C ILE A 190 -13.70 6.11 -19.31
N PHE A 191 -12.45 5.69 -19.43
CA PHE A 191 -11.99 4.92 -20.58
C PHE A 191 -12.71 3.58 -20.74
N ARG A 192 -13.03 2.89 -19.63
CA ARG A 192 -13.78 1.63 -19.67
C ARG A 192 -15.25 1.82 -20.04
N LYS A 193 -15.88 2.91 -19.60
CA LYS A 193 -17.27 3.24 -19.95
C LYS A 193 -17.40 3.50 -21.45
N GLY A 194 -16.36 4.07 -22.06
CA GLY A 194 -16.36 4.43 -23.48
C GLY A 194 -17.31 5.58 -23.80
N GLY A 195 -17.32 6.00 -25.08
CA GLY A 195 -18.28 7.01 -25.58
C GLY A 195 -18.01 8.46 -25.13
N LEU A 196 -16.82 8.76 -24.62
CA LEU A 196 -16.39 10.11 -24.26
C LEU A 196 -15.33 10.60 -25.24
N SER A 197 -15.57 11.75 -25.85
CA SER A 197 -14.61 12.48 -26.67
C SER A 197 -13.84 13.45 -25.80
N PHE A 198 -12.51 13.37 -25.84
CA PHE A 198 -11.65 14.34 -25.18
C PHE A 198 -11.24 15.39 -26.21
N GLU A 199 -11.55 16.66 -25.91
CA GLU A 199 -10.99 17.77 -26.68
C GLU A 199 -9.54 17.96 -26.24
N VAL A 200 -8.60 17.67 -27.15
CA VAL A 200 -7.19 17.96 -26.92
C VAL A 200 -7.04 19.47 -27.04
N LYS A 201 -6.79 20.13 -25.91
CA LYS A 201 -6.40 21.55 -25.92
C LYS A 201 -4.92 21.62 -26.27
N GLU A 202 -4.60 22.14 -27.45
CA GLU A 202 -3.22 22.48 -27.78
C GLU A 202 -2.71 23.49 -26.75
N LEU A 203 -1.62 23.13 -26.07
CA LEU A 203 -0.89 24.09 -25.27
C LEU A 203 -0.22 25.02 -26.27
N GLU A 204 -0.85 26.16 -26.55
CA GLU A 204 -0.22 27.22 -27.33
C GLU A 204 1.16 27.49 -26.72
N ASN A 205 2.20 27.43 -27.56
CA ASN A 205 3.56 27.77 -27.20
C ASN A 205 3.56 29.16 -26.55
N GLY A 206 3.69 29.18 -25.22
CA GLY A 206 3.84 30.40 -24.45
C GLY A 206 5.07 31.16 -24.96
N ARG A 207 4.80 32.33 -25.55
CA ARG A 207 5.78 33.40 -25.72
C ARG A 207 6.16 34.00 -24.37
#